data_AF-A0A1V6K118-F1
#
_entry.id   AF-A0A1V6K118-F1
#
_cell.length_a   1.000
_cell.length_b   1.000
_cell.length_c   1.000
_cell.angle_alpha   90.00
_cell.angle_beta   90.00
_cell.angle_gamma   90.00
#
_symmetry.space_group_name_H-M   'P 1'
#
loop_
_entity.id
_entity.type
_entity.pdbx_description
1 polymer ?
#
loop_
_entity_poly.entity_id
_entity_poly.type
_entity_poly.pdbx_seq_one_letter_code
_entity_poly.pdbx_strand_id
1 'polypeptide(L)'
;MSARRSAGASMAVLTVIAPDPHGYGRIVRGRDGLVSRIVEERDADDRIRSIAEVNTGLMAFDGPSLHRYAGLIGNDNAQGEYYLTDAVSIAADEGSTCAAFLASSWEEVAGVNDPFQLAEASRALSRRNVARLMASGARFSDPAGVWVEDSVETGPDTEIGRFVRLSGRVGIGAGSRIGDGCIVEDSTLPPGTVLAPYSVIQQGSRIG
;
A
#
# COMPACT_ATOMS: atom_id res chain seq x y z
N MET A 1 0.39 -16.58 4.70
CA MET A 1 0.99 -17.83 5.25
C MET A 1 -0.04 -18.84 5.76
N SER A 2 -0.95 -18.49 6.67
CA SER A 2 -2.02 -19.40 7.14
C SER A 2 -2.86 -19.95 5.98
N ALA A 3 -3.28 -19.07 5.08
CA ALA A 3 -4.16 -19.45 3.99
C ALA A 3 -3.53 -20.43 2.97
N ARG A 4 -2.23 -20.32 2.66
CA ARG A 4 -1.48 -21.30 1.86
C ARG A 4 -1.49 -22.69 2.51
N ARG A 5 -1.21 -22.74 3.82
CA ARG A 5 -1.17 -23.99 4.60
C ARG A 5 -2.55 -24.65 4.66
N SER A 6 -3.62 -23.86 4.86
CA SER A 6 -5.00 -24.34 4.85
C SER A 6 -5.41 -24.93 3.50
N ALA A 7 -4.87 -24.40 2.39
CA ALA A 7 -5.12 -24.92 1.06
C ALA A 7 -4.24 -26.13 0.67
N GLY A 8 -3.26 -26.52 1.51
CA GLY A 8 -2.29 -27.56 1.15
C GLY A 8 -1.42 -27.22 -0.06
N ALA A 9 -1.32 -25.93 -0.41
CA ALA A 9 -0.68 -25.45 -1.62
C ALA A 9 0.84 -25.26 -1.43
N SER A 10 1.64 -25.62 -2.44
CA SER A 10 3.11 -25.39 -2.42
C SER A 10 3.44 -23.90 -2.44
N MET A 11 2.58 -23.12 -3.10
CA MET A 11 2.68 -21.68 -3.17
C MET A 11 1.33 -20.98 -3.09
N ALA A 12 1.36 -19.70 -2.76
CA ALA A 12 0.22 -18.82 -2.84
C ALA A 12 0.62 -17.45 -3.37
N VAL A 13 -0.31 -16.80 -4.05
CA VAL A 13 -0.18 -15.43 -4.56
C VAL A 13 -1.30 -14.57 -4.00
N LEU A 14 -0.97 -13.33 -3.67
CA LEU A 14 -1.98 -12.31 -3.39
C LEU A 14 -2.27 -11.56 -4.70
N THR A 15 -3.54 -11.53 -5.08
CA THR A 15 -4.04 -10.89 -6.29
C THR A 15 -4.98 -9.76 -5.91
N VAL A 16 -5.29 -8.88 -6.85
CA VAL A 16 -6.25 -7.79 -6.64
C VAL A 16 -6.93 -7.41 -7.95
N ILE A 17 -8.17 -6.91 -7.88
CA ILE A 17 -8.80 -6.29 -9.05
C ILE A 17 -8.33 -4.83 -9.12
N ALA A 18 -7.49 -4.52 -10.11
CA ALA A 18 -6.99 -3.17 -10.33
C ALA A 18 -8.00 -2.33 -11.13
N PRO A 19 -8.26 -1.07 -10.75
CA PRO A 19 -9.05 -0.15 -11.57
C PRO A 19 -8.40 0.13 -12.93
N ASP A 20 -7.06 0.22 -12.94
CA ASP A 20 -6.22 0.26 -14.15
C ASP A 20 -5.12 -0.78 -13.98
N PRO A 21 -5.14 -1.88 -14.75
CA PRO A 21 -4.18 -2.96 -14.59
C PRO A 21 -2.86 -2.72 -15.32
N HIS A 22 -2.71 -1.60 -16.06
CA HIS A 22 -1.51 -1.32 -16.85
C HIS A 22 -0.23 -1.45 -16.01
N GLY A 23 0.72 -2.24 -16.50
CA GLY A 23 2.05 -2.37 -15.91
C GLY A 23 2.18 -3.47 -14.85
N TYR A 24 1.09 -4.18 -14.53
CA TYR A 24 1.10 -5.30 -13.59
C TYR A 24 1.04 -6.66 -14.29
N GLY A 25 1.60 -7.72 -13.69
CA GLY A 25 1.38 -9.08 -14.18
C GLY A 25 -0.09 -9.50 -14.09
N ARG A 26 -0.65 -10.09 -15.14
CA ARG A 26 -2.06 -10.51 -15.23
C ARG A 26 -2.26 -11.93 -14.72
N ILE A 27 -3.28 -12.13 -13.90
CA ILE A 27 -3.63 -13.45 -13.37
C ILE A 27 -4.46 -14.21 -14.40
N VAL A 28 -3.87 -15.22 -15.02
CA VAL A 28 -4.57 -16.10 -15.96
C VAL A 28 -5.09 -17.32 -15.19
N ARG A 29 -6.40 -17.55 -15.27
CA ARG A 29 -7.05 -18.71 -14.63
C ARG A 29 -7.34 -19.81 -15.65
N GLY A 30 -7.20 -21.06 -15.21
CA GLY A 30 -7.61 -22.26 -15.93
C GLY A 30 -9.14 -22.45 -15.94
N ARG A 31 -9.61 -23.50 -16.62
CA ARG A 31 -11.04 -23.85 -16.67
C ARG A 31 -11.60 -24.32 -15.32
N ASP A 32 -10.72 -24.82 -14.47
CA ASP A 32 -10.98 -25.21 -13.08
C ASP A 32 -11.04 -24.01 -12.12
N GLY A 33 -10.78 -22.80 -12.62
CA GLY A 33 -10.74 -21.56 -11.83
C GLY A 33 -9.44 -21.35 -11.04
N LEU A 34 -8.51 -22.31 -11.09
CA LEU A 34 -7.20 -22.19 -10.46
C LEU A 34 -6.30 -21.25 -11.27
N VAL A 35 -5.31 -20.64 -10.63
CA VAL A 35 -4.34 -19.81 -11.35
C VAL A 35 -3.42 -20.73 -12.13
N SER A 36 -3.39 -20.55 -13.45
CA SER A 36 -2.56 -21.34 -14.36
C SER A 36 -1.21 -20.69 -14.60
N ARG A 37 -1.17 -19.36 -14.73
CA ARG A 37 0.07 -18.58 -14.88
C ARG A 37 -0.17 -17.11 -14.57
N ILE A 38 0.92 -16.39 -14.38
CA ILE A 38 0.94 -14.93 -14.36
C ILE A 38 1.68 -14.47 -15.62
N VAL A 39 1.14 -13.48 -16.33
CA VAL A 39 1.74 -12.96 -17.57
C VAL A 39 2.05 -11.48 -17.39
N GLU A 40 3.32 -11.11 -17.48
CA GLU A 40 3.76 -9.72 -17.35
C GLU A 40 3.22 -8.84 -18.49
N GLU A 41 3.05 -7.54 -18.22
CA GLU A 41 2.45 -6.57 -19.17
C GLU A 41 3.13 -6.60 -20.55
N ARG A 42 4.46 -6.75 -20.58
CA ARG A 42 5.25 -6.74 -21.82
C ARG A 42 5.07 -8.00 -22.66
N ASP A 43 4.75 -9.12 -22.02
CA ASP A 43 4.56 -10.42 -22.67
C ASP A 43 3.07 -10.72 -22.95
N ALA A 44 2.16 -9.88 -22.43
CA ALA A 44 0.72 -10.04 -22.58
C ALA A 44 0.23 -9.66 -24.00
N ASP A 45 -0.65 -10.47 -24.58
CA ASP A 45 -1.49 -10.10 -25.72
C ASP A 45 -2.66 -9.20 -25.28
N ASP A 46 -3.39 -8.60 -26.23
CA ASP A 46 -4.50 -7.67 -25.91
C ASP A 46 -5.61 -8.33 -25.09
N ARG A 47 -5.83 -9.63 -25.28
CA ARG A 47 -6.82 -10.39 -24.50
C ARG A 47 -6.37 -10.51 -23.05
N ILE A 48 -5.10 -10.83 -22.81
CA ILE A 48 -4.52 -10.93 -21.46
C ILE A 48 -4.45 -9.55 -20.82
N ARG A 49 -4.05 -8.50 -21.54
CA ARG A 49 -3.99 -7.11 -21.03
C ARG A 49 -5.33 -6.62 -20.50
N SER A 50 -6.44 -7.10 -21.05
CA SER A 50 -7.80 -6.76 -20.60
C SER A 50 -8.22 -7.38 -19.26
N ILE A 51 -7.43 -8.32 -18.72
CA ILE A 51 -7.70 -8.93 -17.41
C ILE A 51 -7.44 -7.88 -16.32
N ALA A 52 -8.44 -7.65 -15.47
CA ALA A 52 -8.34 -6.70 -14.35
C ALA A 52 -7.75 -7.31 -13.08
N GLU A 53 -7.75 -8.64 -12.95
CA GLU A 53 -7.08 -9.32 -11.84
C GLU A 53 -5.56 -9.34 -12.06
N VAL A 54 -4.84 -8.67 -11.17
CA VAL A 54 -3.39 -8.49 -11.28
C VAL A 54 -2.63 -9.11 -10.10
N ASN A 55 -1.37 -9.42 -10.37
CA ASN A 55 -0.39 -9.83 -9.38
C ASN A 55 0.05 -8.62 -8.54
N THR A 56 0.00 -8.75 -7.21
CA THR A 56 0.51 -7.73 -6.28
C THR A 56 2.02 -7.81 -6.06
N GLY A 57 2.67 -8.87 -6.57
CA GLY A 57 4.07 -9.20 -6.29
C GLY A 57 4.27 -9.96 -4.98
N LEU A 58 3.24 -10.06 -4.13
CA LEU A 58 3.30 -10.81 -2.89
C LEU A 58 3.02 -12.30 -3.13
N MET A 59 4.05 -13.11 -2.88
CA MET A 59 4.01 -14.55 -3.04
C MET A 59 4.48 -15.25 -1.75
N ALA A 60 3.92 -16.41 -1.44
CA ALA A 60 4.30 -17.23 -0.31
C ALA A 60 4.57 -18.66 -0.77
N PHE A 61 5.68 -19.24 -0.32
CA PHE A 61 6.10 -20.59 -0.70
C PHE A 61 6.37 -21.43 0.56
N ASP A 62 6.45 -22.76 0.44
CA ASP A 62 7.36 -23.51 1.31
C ASP A 62 8.78 -23.49 0.73
N GLY A 63 9.77 -23.61 1.62
CA GLY A 63 11.18 -23.51 1.26
C GLY A 63 11.62 -24.47 0.15
N PRO A 64 11.29 -25.79 0.24
CA PRO A 64 11.63 -26.74 -0.81
C PRO A 64 11.05 -26.38 -2.18
N SER A 65 9.77 -26.00 -2.22
CA SER A 65 9.11 -25.60 -3.48
C SER A 65 9.73 -24.35 -4.08
N LEU A 66 10.02 -23.32 -3.26
CA LEU A 66 10.71 -22.10 -3.74
C LEU A 66 12.05 -22.43 -4.38
N HIS A 67 12.90 -23.22 -3.71
CA HIS A 67 14.21 -23.56 -4.24
C HIS A 67 14.12 -24.33 -5.55
N ARG A 68 13.18 -25.27 -5.64
CA ARG A 68 12.92 -26.04 -6.85
C ARG A 68 12.45 -25.16 -8.00
N TYR A 69 11.39 -24.37 -7.79
CA TYR A 69 10.81 -23.54 -8.85
C TYR A 69 11.79 -22.48 -9.32
N ALA A 70 12.51 -21.82 -8.40
CA ALA A 70 13.53 -20.82 -8.76
C ALA A 70 14.64 -21.40 -9.65
N GLY A 71 15.00 -22.68 -9.47
CA GLY A 71 16.00 -23.35 -10.30
C GLY A 71 15.52 -23.71 -11.71
N LEU A 72 14.21 -23.62 -11.98
CA LEU A 72 13.59 -23.94 -13.27
C LEU A 72 13.20 -22.69 -14.07
N ILE A 73 13.24 -21.49 -13.46
CA ILE A 73 12.92 -20.24 -14.13
C ILE A 73 14.00 -19.95 -15.18
N GLY A 74 13.55 -19.76 -16.42
CA GLY A 74 14.38 -19.28 -17.52
C GLY A 74 14.25 -17.77 -17.71
N ASN A 75 14.81 -17.27 -18.82
CA ASN A 75 14.75 -15.85 -19.17
C ASN A 75 14.35 -15.61 -20.64
N ASP A 76 13.65 -16.57 -21.24
CA ASP A 76 13.11 -16.44 -22.60
C ASP A 76 11.79 -15.66 -22.58
N ASN A 77 11.89 -14.35 -22.34
CA ASN A 77 10.78 -13.40 -22.30
C ASN A 77 11.18 -12.06 -22.91
N ALA A 78 10.22 -11.13 -23.05
CA ALA A 78 10.42 -9.86 -23.72
C ALA A 78 11.51 -8.96 -23.09
N GLN A 79 11.93 -9.21 -21.84
CA GLN A 79 12.98 -8.44 -21.16
C GLN A 79 14.30 -9.21 -20.99
N GLY A 80 14.31 -10.52 -21.22
CA GLY A 80 15.49 -11.35 -20.95
C GLY A 80 15.77 -11.55 -19.45
N GLU A 81 14.75 -11.41 -18.59
CA GLU A 81 14.86 -11.43 -17.12
C GLU A 81 14.34 -12.74 -16.51
N TYR A 82 14.71 -13.05 -15.26
CA TYR A 82 14.18 -14.21 -14.55
C TYR A 82 12.97 -13.79 -13.72
N TYR A 83 11.76 -14.10 -14.21
CA TYR A 83 10.52 -13.71 -13.55
C TYR A 83 10.11 -14.71 -12.48
N LEU A 84 10.08 -14.27 -11.22
CA LEU A 84 9.55 -15.09 -10.12
C LEU A 84 8.09 -15.52 -10.36
N THR A 85 7.34 -14.76 -11.16
CA THR A 85 5.96 -15.07 -11.55
C THR A 85 5.84 -16.33 -12.40
N ASP A 86 6.90 -16.75 -13.11
CA ASP A 86 6.95 -18.01 -13.87
C ASP A 86 6.89 -19.25 -12.96
N ALA A 87 7.20 -19.10 -11.67
CA ALA A 87 7.02 -20.17 -10.67
C ALA A 87 5.58 -20.69 -10.62
N VAL A 88 4.58 -19.86 -10.99
CA VAL A 88 3.17 -20.27 -11.03
C VAL A 88 2.91 -21.30 -12.14
N SER A 89 3.38 -21.03 -13.36
CA SER A 89 3.27 -21.99 -14.47
C SER A 89 4.10 -23.25 -14.21
N ILE A 90 5.31 -23.10 -13.66
CA ILE A 90 6.16 -24.24 -13.30
C ILE A 90 5.45 -25.14 -12.27
N ALA A 91 4.83 -24.55 -11.23
CA ALA A 91 4.07 -25.30 -10.25
C ALA A 91 2.87 -26.03 -10.89
N ALA A 92 2.15 -25.36 -11.81
CA ALA A 92 1.02 -25.94 -12.51
C ALA A 92 1.44 -27.11 -13.43
N ASP A 93 2.56 -26.99 -14.14
CA ASP A 93 3.11 -28.04 -15.00
C ASP A 93 3.56 -29.27 -14.20
N GLU A 94 4.01 -29.08 -12.96
CA GLU A 94 4.32 -30.16 -12.02
C GLU A 94 3.08 -30.74 -11.32
N GLY A 95 1.87 -30.28 -11.65
CA GLY A 95 0.61 -30.71 -11.02
C GLY A 95 0.42 -30.21 -9.59
N SER A 96 1.22 -29.22 -9.16
CA SER A 96 1.04 -28.54 -7.87
C SER A 96 0.03 -27.41 -7.97
N THR A 97 -0.61 -27.07 -6.85
CA THR A 97 -1.60 -25.98 -6.81
C THR A 97 -0.98 -24.68 -6.33
N CYS A 98 -1.22 -23.60 -7.06
CA CYS A 98 -1.00 -22.23 -6.60
C CYS A 98 -2.32 -21.67 -6.03
N ALA A 99 -2.36 -21.41 -4.71
CA ALA A 99 -3.51 -20.76 -4.10
C ALA A 99 -3.51 -19.26 -4.41
N ALA A 100 -4.66 -18.70 -4.80
CA ALA A 100 -4.79 -17.27 -5.02
C ALA A 100 -5.74 -16.64 -4.00
N PHE A 101 -5.31 -15.52 -3.43
CA PHE A 101 -6.09 -14.76 -2.47
C PHE A 101 -6.35 -13.38 -3.05
N LEU A 102 -7.62 -13.04 -3.21
CA LEU A 102 -8.01 -11.73 -3.68
C LEU A 102 -8.01 -10.75 -2.52
N ALA A 103 -7.15 -9.72 -2.58
CA ALA A 103 -7.14 -8.62 -1.63
C ALA A 103 -8.46 -7.84 -1.70
N SER A 104 -8.94 -7.38 -0.56
CA SER A 104 -10.18 -6.60 -0.45
C SER A 104 -10.04 -5.15 -0.93
N SER A 105 -8.81 -4.63 -1.01
CA SER A 105 -8.54 -3.24 -1.34
C SER A 105 -7.32 -3.12 -2.24
N TRP A 106 -7.50 -2.45 -3.38
CA TRP A 106 -6.41 -2.01 -4.26
C TRP A 106 -5.39 -1.15 -3.51
N GLU A 107 -5.86 -0.17 -2.73
CA GLU A 107 -4.99 0.78 -2.04
C GLU A 107 -4.06 0.14 -0.99
N GLU A 108 -4.32 -1.08 -0.55
CA GLU A 108 -3.47 -1.78 0.43
C GLU A 108 -2.31 -2.52 -0.22
N VAL A 109 -2.43 -2.86 -1.50
CA VAL A 109 -1.50 -3.75 -2.21
C VAL A 109 -0.95 -3.13 -3.50
N ALA A 110 -1.38 -1.91 -3.84
CA ALA A 110 -0.89 -1.17 -4.98
C ALA A 110 0.64 -0.97 -4.86
N GLY A 111 1.36 -1.27 -5.94
CA GLY A 111 2.78 -1.00 -6.05
C GLY A 111 3.05 0.48 -6.35
N VAL A 112 4.30 0.90 -6.11
CA VAL A 112 4.78 2.23 -6.47
C VAL A 112 5.98 2.08 -7.41
N ASN A 113 5.74 2.32 -8.69
CA ASN A 113 6.73 2.18 -9.76
C ASN A 113 7.11 3.53 -10.38
N ASP A 114 6.30 4.57 -10.18
CA ASP A 114 6.54 5.91 -10.69
C ASP A 114 6.17 7.00 -9.67
N PRO A 115 6.57 8.27 -9.90
CA PRO A 115 6.27 9.37 -8.97
C PRO A 115 4.79 9.68 -8.79
N PHE A 116 3.95 9.41 -9.79
CA PHE A 116 2.50 9.63 -9.68
C PHE A 116 1.89 8.60 -8.73
N GLN A 117 2.26 7.33 -8.86
CA GLN A 117 1.87 6.27 -7.94
C GLN A 117 2.36 6.54 -6.51
N LEU A 118 3.55 7.11 -6.33
CA LEU A 118 4.06 7.51 -5.01
C LEU A 118 3.18 8.59 -4.36
N ALA A 119 2.77 9.59 -5.14
CA ALA A 119 1.89 10.65 -4.66
C ALA A 119 0.53 10.10 -4.23
N GLU A 120 -0.06 9.21 -5.01
CA GLU A 120 -1.33 8.53 -4.69
C GLU A 120 -1.22 7.69 -3.41
N ALA A 121 -0.17 6.86 -3.30
CA ALA A 121 0.07 6.04 -2.11
C ALA A 121 0.26 6.89 -0.84
N SER A 122 1.02 7.97 -0.95
CA SER A 122 1.28 8.88 0.17
C SER A 122 0.01 9.63 0.58
N ARG A 123 -0.84 10.03 -0.39
CA ARG A 123 -2.14 10.63 -0.12
C ARG A 123 -3.07 9.63 0.58
N ALA A 124 -3.12 8.38 0.13
CA ALA A 124 -3.92 7.33 0.77
C ALA A 124 -3.49 7.11 2.23
N LEU A 125 -2.19 7.06 2.51
CA LEU A 125 -1.67 6.95 3.87
C LEU A 125 -2.07 8.16 4.73
N SER A 126 -1.90 9.38 4.21
CA SER A 126 -2.32 10.59 4.93
C SER A 126 -3.82 10.59 5.24
N ARG A 127 -4.68 10.11 4.32
CA ARG A 127 -6.13 9.98 4.58
C ARG A 127 -6.40 9.02 5.74
N ARG A 128 -5.71 7.88 5.79
CA ARG A 128 -5.82 6.89 6.89
C ARG A 128 -5.38 7.49 8.23
N ASN A 129 -4.30 8.27 8.24
CA ASN A 129 -3.81 8.94 9.44
C ASN A 129 -4.80 9.99 9.96
N VAL A 130 -5.38 10.80 9.07
CA VAL A 130 -6.43 11.75 9.44
C VAL A 130 -7.63 11.02 10.05
N ALA A 131 -8.10 9.95 9.41
CA ALA A 131 -9.20 9.14 9.93
C ALA A 131 -8.89 8.55 11.32
N ARG A 132 -7.65 8.07 11.53
CA ARG A 132 -7.16 7.58 12.83
C ARG A 132 -7.22 8.68 13.90
N LEU A 133 -6.74 9.89 13.59
CA LEU A 133 -6.75 11.02 14.53
C LEU A 133 -8.17 11.51 14.84
N MET A 134 -9.06 11.50 13.85
CA MET A 134 -10.48 11.80 14.05
C MET A 134 -11.15 10.77 14.95
N ALA A 135 -10.84 9.48 14.77
CA ALA A 135 -11.34 8.41 15.65
C ALA A 135 -10.85 8.55 17.10
N SER A 136 -9.70 9.20 17.34
CA SER A 136 -9.20 9.55 18.67
C SER A 136 -9.69 10.90 19.22
N GLY A 137 -10.60 11.59 18.51
CA GLY A 137 -11.27 12.80 19.01
C GLY A 137 -10.74 14.14 18.49
N ALA A 138 -9.85 14.15 17.49
CA ALA A 138 -9.48 15.37 16.79
C ALA A 138 -10.55 15.80 15.77
N ARG A 139 -10.71 17.10 15.57
CA ARG A 139 -11.65 17.69 14.61
C ARG A 139 -10.88 18.41 13.50
N PHE A 140 -11.05 17.94 12.27
CA PHE A 140 -10.46 18.56 11.09
C PHE A 140 -11.52 19.37 10.34
N SER A 141 -11.21 20.63 10.03
CA SER A 141 -12.09 21.52 9.27
C SER A 141 -12.22 21.10 7.79
N ASP A 142 -11.14 20.52 7.25
CA ASP A 142 -11.10 19.91 5.92
C ASP A 142 -10.15 18.70 5.95
N PRO A 143 -10.65 17.48 6.21
CA PRO A 143 -9.85 16.26 6.22
C PRO A 143 -9.12 15.99 4.89
N ALA A 144 -9.70 16.44 3.77
CA ALA A 144 -9.13 16.23 2.44
C ALA A 144 -8.08 17.29 2.06
N GLY A 145 -7.96 18.38 2.83
CA GLY A 145 -6.99 19.45 2.60
C GLY A 145 -5.73 19.36 3.44
N VAL A 146 -5.64 18.43 4.39
CA VAL A 146 -4.49 18.30 5.31
C VAL A 146 -3.53 17.18 4.91
N TRP A 147 -2.29 17.30 5.39
CA TRP A 147 -1.26 16.26 5.28
C TRP A 147 -0.81 15.83 6.68
N VAL A 148 -0.86 14.53 6.95
CA VAL A 148 -0.54 13.95 8.26
C VAL A 148 0.31 12.69 8.07
N GLU A 149 1.52 12.71 8.62
CA GLU A 149 2.40 11.53 8.65
C GLU A 149 2.04 10.56 9.78
N ASP A 150 2.52 9.32 9.66
CA ASP A 150 2.08 8.19 10.50
C ASP A 150 2.38 8.39 12.00
N SER A 151 3.52 8.99 12.32
CA SER A 151 3.99 9.26 13.68
C SER A 151 3.30 10.42 14.41
N VAL A 152 2.31 11.07 13.78
CA VAL A 152 1.59 12.18 14.39
C VAL A 152 0.58 11.67 15.41
N GLU A 153 0.55 12.30 16.58
CA GLU A 153 -0.41 12.04 17.65
C GLU A 153 -1.12 13.34 18.07
N THR A 154 -2.40 13.22 18.42
CA THR A 154 -3.22 14.32 18.91
C THR A 154 -4.03 13.89 20.13
N GLY A 155 -4.08 14.75 21.15
CA GLY A 155 -5.02 14.62 22.25
C GLY A 155 -6.46 14.98 21.81
N PRO A 156 -7.48 14.56 22.59
CA PRO A 156 -8.88 14.82 22.29
C PRO A 156 -9.19 16.31 22.24
N ASP A 157 -10.26 16.68 21.55
CA ASP A 157 -10.74 18.06 21.39
C ASP A 157 -9.76 19.01 20.68
N THR A 158 -8.73 18.46 20.04
CA THR A 158 -7.84 19.22 19.16
C THR A 158 -8.58 19.61 17.88
N GLU A 159 -8.52 20.89 17.50
CA GLU A 159 -9.08 21.42 16.26
C GLU A 159 -7.97 21.73 15.27
N ILE A 160 -8.11 21.24 14.04
CA ILE A 160 -7.14 21.39 12.97
C ILE A 160 -7.80 22.09 11.78
N GLY A 161 -7.22 23.20 11.37
CA GLY A 161 -7.64 24.00 10.23
C GLY A 161 -7.37 23.34 8.87
N ARG A 162 -7.63 24.09 7.80
CA ARG A 162 -7.38 23.68 6.41
C ARG A 162 -5.90 23.77 6.08
N PHE A 163 -5.43 23.00 5.11
CA PHE A 163 -4.07 23.11 4.55
C PHE A 163 -2.93 22.92 5.58
N VAL A 164 -3.22 22.30 6.73
CA VAL A 164 -2.23 22.01 7.76
C VAL A 164 -1.36 20.83 7.32
N ARG A 165 -0.04 20.94 7.57
CA ARG A 165 0.93 19.86 7.39
C ARG A 165 1.54 19.48 8.73
N LEU A 166 1.39 18.22 9.12
CA LEU A 166 1.98 17.62 10.31
C LEU A 166 2.95 16.51 9.87
N SER A 167 4.25 16.70 10.08
CA SER A 167 5.31 15.81 9.58
C SER A 167 6.35 15.48 10.65
N GLY A 168 6.97 14.31 10.55
CA GLY A 168 7.89 13.78 11.54
C GLY A 168 7.20 13.44 12.87
N ARG A 169 7.94 13.58 13.98
CA ARG A 169 7.43 13.28 15.33
C ARG A 169 6.68 14.48 15.92
N VAL A 170 5.38 14.54 15.67
CA VAL A 170 4.50 15.60 16.20
C VAL A 170 3.55 15.05 17.25
N GLY A 171 3.54 15.69 18.42
CA GLY A 171 2.56 15.43 19.48
C GLY A 171 1.78 16.70 19.79
N ILE A 172 0.45 16.67 19.64
CA ILE A 172 -0.41 17.83 19.92
C ILE A 172 -1.25 17.53 21.16
N GLY A 173 -1.08 18.31 22.22
CA GLY A 173 -1.85 18.15 23.46
C GLY A 173 -3.34 18.44 23.29
N ALA A 174 -4.16 17.90 24.20
CA ALA A 174 -5.62 18.03 24.16
C ALA A 174 -6.12 19.48 24.14
N GLY A 175 -7.26 19.71 23.49
CA GLY A 175 -7.91 21.03 23.41
C GLY A 175 -7.11 22.10 22.64
N SER A 176 -6.11 21.70 21.86
CA SER A 176 -5.32 22.62 21.05
C SER A 176 -6.09 23.10 19.82
N ARG A 177 -5.76 24.29 19.31
CA ARG A 177 -6.30 24.86 18.07
C ARG A 177 -5.16 25.18 17.10
N ILE A 178 -5.13 24.48 15.99
CA ILE A 178 -4.13 24.63 14.94
C ILE A 178 -4.77 25.38 13.76
N GLY A 179 -4.37 26.63 13.55
CA GLY A 179 -4.92 27.47 12.49
C GLY A 179 -4.64 26.95 11.07
N ASP A 180 -5.38 27.50 10.10
CA ASP A 180 -5.24 27.16 8.68
C ASP A 180 -3.79 27.37 8.20
N GLY A 181 -3.28 26.45 7.37
CA GLY A 181 -1.97 26.55 6.73
C GLY A 181 -0.77 26.36 7.66
N CYS A 182 -0.98 25.96 8.92
CA CYS A 182 0.14 25.69 9.82
C CYS A 182 1.01 24.53 9.34
N ILE A 183 2.32 24.67 9.55
CA ILE A 183 3.31 23.61 9.34
C ILE A 183 3.90 23.27 10.70
N VAL A 184 3.77 22.02 11.14
CA VAL A 184 4.34 21.52 12.38
C VAL A 184 5.21 20.32 12.07
N GLU A 185 6.48 20.41 12.45
CA GLU A 185 7.50 19.41 12.15
C GLU A 185 8.31 19.10 13.41
N ASP A 186 8.46 17.81 13.74
CA ASP A 186 9.30 17.32 14.85
C ASP A 186 9.15 18.11 16.16
N SER A 187 7.91 18.33 16.59
CA SER A 187 7.57 19.25 17.69
C SER A 187 6.47 18.70 18.59
N THR A 188 6.54 19.02 19.89
CA THR A 188 5.48 18.71 20.86
C THR A 188 4.79 20.00 21.31
N LEU A 189 3.48 20.07 21.13
CA LEU A 189 2.64 21.20 21.52
C LEU A 189 1.91 20.84 22.83
N PRO A 190 2.07 21.63 23.92
CA PRO A 190 1.34 21.39 25.16
C PRO A 190 -0.19 21.45 25.00
N PRO A 191 -0.97 20.89 25.94
CA PRO A 191 -2.43 21.02 25.93
C PRO A 191 -2.89 22.49 25.89
N GLY A 192 -3.95 22.75 25.14
CA GLY A 192 -4.52 24.10 24.97
C GLY A 192 -3.69 25.03 24.09
N THR A 193 -2.68 24.54 23.38
CA THR A 193 -1.87 25.36 22.47
C THR A 193 -2.75 25.96 21.37
N VAL A 194 -2.57 27.25 21.09
CA VAL A 194 -3.23 27.94 19.97
C VAL A 194 -2.16 28.42 19.00
N LEU A 195 -2.16 27.86 17.80
CA LEU A 195 -1.35 28.36 16.69
C LEU A 195 -2.20 29.25 15.78
N ALA A 196 -1.74 30.47 15.53
CA ALA A 196 -2.36 31.34 14.54
C ALA A 196 -2.16 30.76 13.12
N PRO A 197 -3.05 31.06 12.16
CA PRO A 197 -2.91 30.61 10.78
C PRO A 197 -1.51 30.89 10.20
N TYR A 198 -1.01 29.97 9.38
CA TYR A 198 0.28 30.04 8.70
C TYR A 198 1.51 30.09 9.62
N SER A 199 1.37 29.67 10.88
CA SER A 199 2.51 29.49 11.78
C SER A 199 3.35 28.28 11.34
N VAL A 200 4.68 28.41 11.45
CA VAL A 200 5.64 27.33 11.20
C VAL A 200 6.34 26.98 12.50
N ILE A 201 6.18 25.74 12.96
CA ILE A 201 6.78 25.20 14.17
C ILE A 201 7.69 24.05 13.78
N GLN A 202 8.97 24.17 14.14
CA GLN A 202 10.00 23.17 13.83
C GLN A 202 10.80 22.81 15.08
N GLN A 203 11.57 21.73 14.99
CA GLN A 203 12.46 21.27 16.06
C GLN A 203 13.25 22.43 16.70
N GLY A 204 13.20 22.52 18.03
CA GLY A 204 13.84 23.59 18.81
C GLY A 204 12.93 24.78 19.11
N SER A 205 11.72 24.85 18.53
CA SER A 205 10.71 25.83 18.92
C SER A 205 10.27 25.59 20.37
N ARG A 206 10.20 26.67 21.17
CA ARG A 206 9.64 26.63 22.53
C ARG A 206 8.32 27.39 22.54
N ILE A 207 7.24 26.67 22.81
CA ILE A 207 5.91 27.24 23.00
C ILE A 207 5.61 27.16 24.49
N GLY A 208 5.45 28.33 25.12
CA GLY A 208 5.19 28.49 26.56
C GLY A 208 4.46 29.79 26.83
#